data_AF-A0A2D6N762-F1
#
_entry.id   AF-A0A2D6N762-F1
#
_cell.length_a   1.000
_cell.length_b   1.000
_cell.length_c   1.000
_cell.angle_alpha   90.00
_cell.angle_beta   90.00
_cell.angle_gamma   90.00
#
_symmetry.space_group_name_H-M   'P 1'
#
loop_
_entity.id
_entity.type
_entity.pdbx_description
1 polymer ?
#
loop_
_entity_poly.entity_id
_entity_poly.type
_entity_poly.pdbx_seq_one_letter_code
_entity_poly.pdbx_strand_id
1 'polypeptide(L)' 'MLPRSNLLVIFGDQHRGEALGCAGNPDVQTPALDRLAAEGVRLTHAYANTPVC' A
#
# COMPACT_ATOMS: atom_id res chain seq x y z
N MET A 1 -27.43 -3.48 -15.43
CA MET A 1 -26.31 -2.53 -15.30
C MET A 1 -25.46 -2.97 -14.11
N LEU A 2 -24.13 -3.04 -14.27
CA LEU A 2 -23.26 -3.21 -13.11
C LEU A 2 -23.32 -1.93 -12.27
N PRO A 3 -23.36 -2.04 -10.93
CA PRO A 3 -23.33 -0.87 -10.06
C PRO A 3 -22.06 -0.06 -10.33
N ARG A 4 -22.21 1.28 -10.36
CA ARG A 4 -21.08 2.18 -10.57
C ARG A 4 -20.15 2.06 -9.37
N SER A 5 -18.92 1.62 -9.62
CA SER A 5 -17.89 1.52 -8.57
C SER A 5 -17.27 2.88 -8.32
N ASN A 6 -16.95 3.15 -7.06
CA ASN A 6 -16.15 4.31 -6.68
C ASN A 6 -14.67 3.94 -6.75
N LEU A 7 -13.82 4.88 -7.18
CA LEU A 7 -12.36 4.73 -7.18
C LEU A 7 -11.77 5.67 -6.13
N LEU A 8 -11.03 5.10 -5.17
CA LEU A 8 -10.30 5.84 -4.15
C LEU A 8 -8.80 5.56 -4.31
N VAL A 9 -8.00 6.61 -4.46
CA VAL A 9 -6.53 6.53 -4.50
C VAL A 9 -5.99 7.15 -3.21
N ILE A 10 -5.17 6.38 -2.49
CA ILE A 10 -4.49 6.82 -1.26
C ILE A 10 -2.99 6.72 -1.54
N PHE A 11 -2.24 7.77 -1.23
CA PHE A 11 -0.80 7.84 -1.43
C PHE A 11 -0.15 8.49 -0.21
N GLY A 12 0.86 7.84 0.36
CA GLY A 12 1.68 8.38 1.44
C GLY A 12 2.91 9.07 0.88
N ASP A 13 3.19 10.30 1.32
CA ASP A 13 4.43 10.98 0.96
C ASP A 13 5.63 10.39 1.71
N GLN A 14 6.74 10.22 1.02
CA GLN A 14 7.99 9.62 1.53
C GLN A 14 7.81 8.26 2.21
N HIS A 15 6.75 7.50 1.86
CA HIS A 15 6.47 6.20 2.47
C HIS A 15 7.31 5.09 1.83
N ARG A 16 8.23 4.52 2.60
CA ARG A 16 9.09 3.40 2.15
C ARG A 16 8.30 2.11 2.00
N GLY A 17 8.67 1.27 1.02
CA GLY A 17 8.01 -0.02 0.79
C GLY A 17 8.13 -1.01 1.96
N GLU A 18 9.19 -0.88 2.78
CA GLU A 18 9.43 -1.69 3.98
C GLU A 18 8.75 -1.14 5.23
N ALA A 19 8.18 0.06 5.18
CA ALA A 19 7.48 0.68 6.31
C ALA A 19 6.03 0.19 6.40
N LEU A 20 5.84 -1.14 6.37
CA LEU A 20 4.57 -1.84 6.42
C LEU A 20 4.71 -3.13 7.24
N GLY A 21 3.73 -3.43 8.10
CA GLY A 21 3.67 -4.70 8.82
C GLY A 21 3.60 -5.89 7.86
N CYS A 22 2.78 -5.82 6.81
CA CYS A 22 2.69 -6.83 5.76
C CYS A 22 3.94 -6.96 4.86
N ALA A 23 4.92 -6.05 4.99
CA ALA A 23 6.25 -6.19 4.39
C ALA A 23 7.24 -6.96 5.29
N GLY A 24 6.80 -7.42 6.47
CA GLY A 24 7.62 -8.18 7.42
C GLY A 24 8.40 -7.32 8.41
N ASN A 25 8.09 -6.03 8.52
CA ASN A 25 8.73 -5.15 9.47
C ASN A 25 8.15 -5.37 10.89
N PRO A 26 8.94 -5.86 11.87
CA PRO A 26 8.43 -6.21 13.19
C PRO A 26 8.07 -5.00 14.06
N ASP A 27 8.60 -3.82 13.74
CA ASP A 27 8.44 -2.60 14.53
C ASP A 27 7.29 -1.71 14.03
N VAL A 28 6.78 -1.96 12.82
CA VAL A 28 5.75 -1.13 12.17
C VAL A 28 4.37 -1.75 12.33
N GLN A 29 3.42 -0.99 12.89
CA GLN A 29 2.04 -1.40 13.07
C GLN A 29 1.13 -0.69 12.06
N THR A 30 0.70 -1.41 11.02
CA THR A 30 -0.17 -0.87 9.95
C THR A 30 -1.42 -1.73 9.70
N PRO A 31 -2.22 -2.06 10.73
CA PRO A 31 -3.26 -3.10 10.63
C PRO A 31 -4.30 -2.83 9.52
N ALA A 32 -4.61 -1.56 9.22
CA ALA A 32 -5.52 -1.21 8.13
C ALA A 32 -4.92 -1.48 6.74
N LEU A 33 -3.63 -1.16 6.53
CA LEU A 33 -2.93 -1.43 5.28
C LEU A 33 -2.61 -2.92 5.13
N ASP A 34 -2.31 -3.60 6.24
CA ASP A 34 -2.06 -5.04 6.26
C ASP A 34 -3.33 -5.81 5.87
N ARG A 35 -4.50 -5.39 6.39
CA ARG A 35 -5.79 -5.93 5.96
C ARG A 35 -6.05 -5.65 4.48
N LEU A 36 -5.80 -4.43 4.01
CA LEU A 36 -5.97 -4.07 2.60
C LEU A 36 -5.09 -4.95 1.68
N ALA A 37 -3.85 -5.22 2.09
CA ALA A 37 -2.96 -6.11 1.37
C ALA A 37 -3.41 -7.57 1.38
N ALA A 38 -3.99 -8.06 2.49
CA ALA A 38 -4.50 -9.42 2.61
C ALA A 38 -5.81 -9.67 1.84
N GLU A 39 -6.66 -8.65 1.70
CA GLU A 39 -7.92 -8.71 0.95
C GLU A 39 -7.76 -8.35 -0.53
N GLY A 40 -6.57 -7.91 -0.95
CA GLY A 40 -6.29 -7.41 -2.28
C GLY A 40 -5.01 -7.96 -2.90
N VAL A 41 -4.35 -7.14 -3.70
CA VAL A 41 -3.09 -7.48 -4.37
C VAL A 41 -2.00 -6.50 -3.90
N ARG A 42 -0.91 -7.03 -3.34
CA ARG A 42 0.27 -6.26 -2.98
C ARG A 42 1.37 -6.42 -4.03
N LEU A 43 1.74 -5.32 -4.68
CA LEU A 43 2.88 -5.28 -5.59
C LEU A 43 4.18 -5.22 -4.77
N THR A 44 4.92 -6.33 -4.68
CA THR A 44 6.15 -6.44 -3.88
C THR A 44 7.38 -5.86 -4.58
N HIS A 45 7.29 -5.58 -5.87
CA HIS A 45 8.36 -5.03 -6.71
C HIS A 45 7.88 -3.78 -7.46
N ALA A 46 7.23 -2.85 -6.75
CA ALA A 46 6.83 -1.55 -7.27
C ALA A 46 7.92 -0.51 -6.97
N TYR A 47 8.38 0.21 -8.00
CA TYR A 47 9.49 1.16 -7.89
C TYR A 47 9.06 2.58 -8.23
N ALA A 48 9.55 3.56 -7.47
CA ALA A 48 9.48 4.96 -7.83
C ALA A 48 10.73 5.33 -8.66
N ASN A 49 10.56 5.48 -9.98
CA ASN A 49 11.67 5.71 -10.90
C ASN A 49 12.37 7.06 -10.66
N THR A 50 11.64 8.02 -10.10
CA THR A 50 12.14 9.33 -9.70
C THR A 50 11.76 9.55 -8.24
N PRO A 51 12.63 9.22 -7.26
CA PRO A 51 12.31 9.31 -5.83
C PRO A 51 12.49 10.73 -5.29
N VAL A 52 11.93 11.70 -6.00
CA VAL A 52 11.84 13.10 -5.57
C VAL A 52 10.40 13.57 -5.69
N CYS A 53 10.06 14.61 -4.93
CA CYS A 53 8.76 15.26 -5.00
C CYS A 53 8.65 16.14 -6.26
#